data_AF-A0A945XU47-F1
#
_entry.id   AF-A0A945XU47-F1
#
_cell.length_a   1.000
_cell.length_b   1.000
_cell.length_c   1.000
_cell.angle_alpha   90.00
_cell.angle_beta   90.00
_cell.angle_gamma   90.00
#
_symmetry.space_group_name_H-M   'P 1'
#
loop_
_entity.id
_entity.type
_entity.pdbx_description
1 polymer ?
#
loop_
_entity_poly.entity_id
_entity_poly.type
_entity_poly.pdbx_seq_one_letter_code
_entity_poly.pdbx_strand_id
1 'polypeptide(L)'
;MLSIQNEFDPLQHVIVGTGIGMKPEADPALQQGLPETSALYTQPDPEATEHEFEGVCSALKRHGMLVQRPSIVESLEVVDQTCPRDIGFVIDGLYFQANSRYTSRNAEHLGIDPLLAEIDRGDYIRMPKDVFLEGGDVMPAPDRLFLGLGARSSREGIEWLADVLRERGIEREIVIIPHDVLHLDCCWNVIGPDLAMWCEAATSPFINLEGERVSVDFEVISVDRVEQAALATNVLVTGPNHILARDDPACEPINQ
;
A
#
# COMPACT_ATOMS: atom_id res chain seq x y z
N MET A 1 -14.57 -14.73 -0.57
CA MET A 1 -13.31 -15.49 -0.71
C MET A 1 -12.23 -14.44 -0.88
N LEU A 2 -11.36 -14.30 0.12
CA LEU A 2 -10.22 -13.40 0.04
C LEU A 2 -9.22 -14.07 -0.92
N SER A 3 -8.97 -13.49 -2.09
CA SER A 3 -7.97 -14.02 -3.03
C SER A 3 -7.43 -12.91 -3.91
N ILE A 4 -6.22 -12.42 -3.60
CA ILE A 4 -5.55 -11.34 -4.35
C ILE A 4 -4.26 -11.88 -4.93
N GLN A 5 -4.21 -11.99 -6.26
CA GLN A 5 -3.09 -12.56 -7.00
C GLN A 5 -2.13 -11.48 -7.53
N ASN A 6 -2.66 -10.28 -7.75
CA ASN A 6 -1.98 -9.14 -8.35
C ASN A 6 -2.74 -7.84 -8.06
N GLU A 7 -2.14 -6.70 -8.42
CA GLU A 7 -2.73 -5.36 -8.24
C GLU A 7 -3.62 -4.87 -9.41
N PHE A 8 -3.85 -5.65 -10.47
CA PHE A 8 -4.51 -5.18 -11.70
C PHE A 8 -5.76 -5.96 -12.16
N ASP A 9 -6.04 -7.11 -11.56
CA ASP A 9 -7.25 -7.88 -11.83
C ASP A 9 -8.52 -7.10 -11.42
N PRO A 10 -9.69 -7.42 -12.01
CA PRO A 10 -10.94 -6.74 -11.69
C PRO A 10 -11.23 -6.68 -10.19
N LEU A 11 -11.28 -5.47 -9.65
CA LEU A 11 -11.53 -5.23 -8.24
C LEU A 11 -13.00 -5.52 -7.93
N GLN A 12 -13.26 -6.35 -6.91
CA GLN A 12 -14.62 -6.70 -6.50
C GLN A 12 -15.00 -6.11 -5.14
N HIS A 13 -14.03 -6.05 -4.23
CA HIS A 13 -14.22 -5.63 -2.85
C HIS A 13 -13.01 -4.82 -2.37
N VAL A 14 -13.26 -3.68 -1.75
CA VAL A 14 -12.22 -2.78 -1.25
C VAL A 14 -12.63 -2.13 0.07
N ILE A 15 -11.66 -1.98 0.97
CA ILE A 15 -11.76 -1.17 2.18
C ILE A 15 -11.14 0.19 1.87
N VAL A 16 -11.91 1.27 2.02
CA VAL A 16 -11.44 2.64 1.81
C VAL A 16 -11.34 3.34 3.17
N GLY A 17 -10.20 3.98 3.44
CA GLY A 17 -9.96 4.72 4.69
C GLY A 17 -10.84 5.94 4.82
N THR A 18 -10.88 6.57 6.00
CA THR A 18 -11.86 7.61 6.36
C THR A 18 -11.19 8.89 6.87
N GLY A 19 -11.74 10.05 6.51
CA GLY A 19 -11.39 11.34 7.10
C GLY A 19 -12.13 11.60 8.42
N ILE A 20 -13.22 10.88 8.68
CA ILE A 20 -13.92 10.94 9.98
C ILE A 20 -12.99 10.48 11.10
N GLY A 21 -12.86 11.28 12.16
CA GLY A 21 -12.01 10.99 13.31
C GLY A 21 -10.54 11.37 13.11
N MET A 22 -10.16 11.81 11.90
CA MET A 22 -8.84 12.37 11.62
C MET A 22 -8.58 13.62 12.46
N LYS A 23 -7.40 13.69 13.07
CA LYS A 23 -6.97 14.85 13.84
C LYS A 23 -6.44 15.95 12.91
N PRO A 24 -6.69 17.23 13.21
CA PRO A 24 -6.19 18.34 12.40
C PRO A 24 -4.67 18.54 12.56
N GLU A 25 -4.08 18.07 13.66
CA GLU A 25 -2.63 18.03 13.84
C GLU A 25 -2.03 16.68 13.45
N ALA A 26 -0.91 16.71 12.73
CA ALA A 26 -0.15 15.50 12.40
C ALA A 26 0.48 14.86 13.64
N ASP A 27 0.68 13.54 13.58
CA ASP A 27 1.49 12.80 14.55
C ASP A 27 2.96 13.27 14.46
N PRO A 28 3.53 13.86 15.53
CA PRO A 28 4.92 14.31 15.52
C PRO A 28 5.92 13.19 15.25
N ALA A 29 5.65 11.96 15.70
CA ALA A 29 6.54 10.82 15.49
C ALA A 29 6.50 10.34 14.04
N LEU A 30 5.33 10.32 13.41
CA LEU A 30 5.21 10.02 11.98
C LEU A 30 5.90 11.08 11.13
N GLN A 31 5.71 12.37 11.47
CA GLN A 31 6.32 13.50 10.76
C GLN A 31 7.85 13.48 10.85
N GLN A 32 8.42 13.22 12.04
CA GLN A 32 9.87 13.03 12.20
C GLN A 32 10.42 11.82 11.44
N GLY A 33 9.53 10.87 11.12
CA GLY A 33 9.83 9.63 10.42
C GLY A 33 9.78 9.71 8.90
N LEU A 34 9.36 10.84 8.34
CA LEU A 34 9.24 11.00 6.89
C LEU A 34 10.63 11.06 6.24
N PRO A 35 10.85 10.34 5.12
CA PRO A 35 12.01 10.58 4.26
C PRO A 35 12.03 12.02 3.77
N GLU A 36 13.23 12.58 3.52
CA GLU A 36 13.36 13.94 2.96
C GLU A 36 12.60 14.13 1.65
N THR A 37 12.50 13.06 0.85
CA THR A 37 11.75 12.99 -0.42
C THR A 37 10.23 13.11 -0.24
N SER A 38 9.73 12.94 0.98
CA SER A 38 8.31 13.01 1.35
C SER A 38 7.95 14.31 2.08
N ALA A 39 8.84 15.30 2.09
CA ALA A 39 8.66 16.56 2.83
C ALA A 39 7.48 17.44 2.35
N LEU A 40 6.91 17.15 1.17
CA LEU A 40 5.72 17.84 0.66
C LEU A 40 4.42 17.33 1.29
N TYR A 41 4.45 16.21 2.02
CA TYR A 41 3.25 15.69 2.67
C TYR A 41 2.87 16.59 3.85
N THR A 42 1.64 17.07 3.80
CA THR A 42 1.06 17.92 4.84
C THR A 42 -0.13 17.20 5.46
N GLN A 43 -0.50 17.58 6.68
CA GLN A 43 -1.75 17.10 7.27
C GLN A 43 -2.92 17.69 6.49
N PRO A 44 -3.73 16.88 5.80
CA PRO A 44 -4.87 17.40 5.07
C PRO A 44 -5.98 17.81 6.05
N ASP A 45 -6.89 18.65 5.55
CA ASP A 45 -8.08 19.03 6.31
C ASP A 45 -9.03 17.81 6.44
N PRO A 46 -9.51 17.46 7.65
CA PRO A 46 -10.37 16.30 7.85
C PRO A 46 -11.69 16.34 7.06
N GLU A 47 -12.33 17.51 6.92
CA GLU A 47 -13.61 17.64 6.21
C GLU A 47 -13.41 17.49 4.70
N ALA A 48 -12.38 18.12 4.15
CA ALA A 48 -11.99 17.95 2.75
C ALA A 48 -11.62 16.50 2.43
N THR A 49 -10.83 15.86 3.31
CA THR A 49 -10.41 14.46 3.16
C THR A 49 -11.62 13.52 3.11
N GLU A 50 -12.60 13.70 4.00
CA GLU A 50 -13.81 12.88 3.97
C GLU A 50 -14.66 13.14 2.72
N HIS A 51 -14.75 14.39 2.28
CA HIS A 51 -15.46 14.72 1.04
C HIS A 51 -14.85 14.03 -0.19
N GLU A 52 -13.52 14.04 -0.31
CA GLU A 52 -12.79 13.36 -1.38
C GLU A 52 -12.96 11.84 -1.30
N PHE A 53 -12.87 11.24 -0.11
CA PHE A 53 -13.12 9.82 0.08
C PHE A 53 -14.55 9.39 -0.28
N GLU A 54 -15.56 10.21 0.00
CA GLU A 54 -16.93 9.94 -0.47
C GLU A 54 -17.04 9.98 -1.99
N GLY A 55 -16.27 10.84 -2.66
CA GLY A 55 -16.09 10.85 -4.11
C GLY A 55 -15.54 9.52 -4.63
N VAL A 56 -14.43 9.04 -4.04
CA VAL A 56 -13.81 7.74 -4.36
C VAL A 56 -14.79 6.58 -4.12
N CYS A 57 -15.43 6.54 -2.95
CA CYS A 57 -16.41 5.52 -2.60
C CYS A 57 -17.57 5.50 -3.60
N SER A 58 -18.07 6.68 -3.99
CA SER A 58 -19.15 6.82 -4.96
C SER A 58 -18.73 6.35 -6.35
N ALA A 59 -17.51 6.64 -6.78
CA ALA A 59 -16.97 6.15 -8.05
C ALA A 59 -16.90 4.62 -8.05
N LEU A 60 -16.25 4.02 -7.05
CA LEU A 60 -16.11 2.57 -6.92
C LEU A 60 -17.47 1.85 -6.89
N LYS A 61 -18.44 2.35 -6.11
CA LYS A 61 -19.80 1.79 -6.05
C LYS A 61 -20.52 1.85 -7.40
N ARG A 62 -20.35 2.93 -8.18
CA ARG A 62 -20.94 3.04 -9.53
C ARG A 62 -20.37 2.01 -10.51
N HIS A 63 -19.14 1.55 -10.29
CA HIS A 63 -18.52 0.48 -11.07
C HIS A 63 -18.85 -0.93 -10.55
N GLY A 64 -19.71 -1.04 -9.52
CA GLY A 64 -20.22 -2.33 -9.04
C GLY A 64 -19.39 -2.97 -7.93
N MET A 65 -18.37 -2.29 -7.41
CA MET A 65 -17.54 -2.79 -6.32
C MET A 65 -18.27 -2.70 -4.98
N LEU A 66 -18.06 -3.71 -4.14
CA LEU A 66 -18.36 -3.62 -2.72
C LEU A 66 -17.33 -2.69 -2.06
N VAL A 67 -17.80 -1.63 -1.41
CA VAL A 67 -16.95 -0.68 -0.70
C VAL A 67 -17.29 -0.73 0.79
N GLN A 68 -16.28 -1.04 1.60
CA GLN A 68 -16.37 -1.00 3.06
C GLN A 68 -15.49 0.13 3.63
N ARG A 69 -15.81 0.54 4.85
CA ARG A 69 -15.17 1.65 5.58
C ARG A 69 -14.78 1.16 6.97
N PRO A 70 -13.63 1.57 7.53
CA PRO A 70 -13.27 1.22 8.89
C PRO A 70 -14.29 1.76 9.89
N SER A 71 -14.46 1.06 11.00
CA SER A 71 -15.10 1.62 12.20
C SER A 71 -14.17 2.65 12.85
N ILE A 72 -14.74 3.71 13.42
CA ILE A 72 -13.94 4.77 14.04
C ILE A 72 -13.34 4.27 15.35
N VAL A 73 -12.01 4.40 15.47
CA VAL A 73 -11.27 4.05 16.69
C VAL A 73 -11.16 5.30 17.56
N GLU A 74 -11.96 5.37 18.62
CA GLU A 74 -11.90 6.45 19.61
C GLU A 74 -10.65 6.29 20.49
N SER A 75 -9.51 6.81 20.01
CA SER A 75 -8.22 6.76 20.71
C SER A 75 -7.43 8.06 20.59
N LEU A 76 -6.78 8.47 21.68
CA LEU A 76 -5.83 9.58 21.65
C LEU A 76 -4.54 9.23 20.88
N GLU A 77 -4.27 7.95 20.65
CA GLU A 77 -3.08 7.48 19.91
C GLU A 77 -3.32 7.42 18.40
N VAL A 78 -4.54 7.10 17.95
CA VAL A 78 -4.88 7.02 16.52
C VAL A 78 -5.07 8.43 15.96
N VAL A 79 -4.24 8.84 15.00
CA VAL A 79 -4.30 10.18 14.40
C VAL A 79 -5.26 10.22 13.22
N ASP A 80 -5.28 9.18 12.41
CA ASP A 80 -6.17 9.04 11.29
C ASP A 80 -6.40 7.56 10.95
N GLN A 81 -7.31 7.28 10.01
CA GLN A 81 -7.60 5.93 9.51
C GLN A 81 -7.71 5.97 7.97
N THR A 82 -6.86 6.77 7.33
CA THR A 82 -6.96 7.09 5.90
C THR A 82 -6.34 6.04 4.99
N CYS A 83 -5.36 5.28 5.48
CA CYS A 83 -4.56 4.36 4.68
C CYS A 83 -4.65 2.90 5.18
N PRO A 84 -5.77 2.19 4.94
CA PRO A 84 -5.90 0.77 5.32
C PRO A 84 -4.86 -0.13 4.64
N ARG A 85 -4.32 0.29 3.48
CA ARG A 85 -3.23 -0.38 2.76
C ARG A 85 -2.00 -0.59 3.64
N ASP A 86 -1.70 0.36 4.52
CA ASP A 86 -0.44 0.33 5.24
C ASP A 86 -0.49 -0.67 6.40
N ILE A 87 -1.65 -0.77 7.03
CA ILE A 87 -1.86 -1.62 8.19
C ILE A 87 -2.14 -3.06 7.80
N GLY A 88 -2.72 -3.35 6.63
CA GLY A 88 -2.99 -4.73 6.24
C GLY A 88 -2.94 -4.95 4.74
N PHE A 89 -2.56 -6.16 4.33
CA PHE A 89 -2.46 -6.55 2.93
C PHE A 89 -2.84 -8.01 2.73
N VAL A 90 -3.12 -8.38 1.47
CA VAL A 90 -3.54 -9.72 1.09
C VAL A 90 -2.57 -10.25 0.04
N ILE A 91 -2.10 -11.49 0.23
CA ILE A 91 -1.36 -12.24 -0.78
C ILE A 91 -2.03 -13.59 -0.92
N ASP A 92 -2.43 -13.92 -2.14
CA ASP A 92 -3.24 -15.11 -2.40
C ASP A 92 -4.47 -15.10 -1.50
N GLY A 93 -4.71 -16.18 -0.74
CA GLY A 93 -5.81 -16.28 0.22
C GLY A 93 -5.51 -15.80 1.63
N LEU A 94 -4.31 -15.27 1.88
CA LEU A 94 -3.85 -14.93 3.23
C LEU A 94 -3.98 -13.43 3.47
N TYR A 95 -4.58 -13.07 4.61
CA TYR A 95 -4.53 -11.71 5.13
C TYR A 95 -3.34 -11.58 6.08
N PHE A 96 -2.56 -10.52 5.90
CA PHE A 96 -1.46 -10.16 6.78
C PHE A 96 -1.82 -8.89 7.54
N GLN A 97 -1.93 -9.01 8.87
CA GLN A 97 -1.93 -7.89 9.78
C GLN A 97 -0.50 -7.36 9.87
N ALA A 98 -0.22 -6.24 9.20
CA ALA A 98 1.09 -5.61 9.16
C ALA A 98 1.47 -5.03 10.53
N ASN A 99 2.78 -4.87 10.75
CA ASN A 99 3.33 -4.22 11.93
C ASN A 99 4.12 -2.99 11.49
N SER A 100 3.64 -1.82 11.90
CA SER A 100 4.35 -0.55 11.75
C SER A 100 5.39 -0.38 12.85
N ARG A 101 6.49 0.30 12.53
CA ARG A 101 7.42 0.80 13.55
C ARG A 101 6.82 1.89 14.45
N TYR A 102 5.67 2.45 14.08
CA TYR A 102 4.94 3.47 14.84
C TYR A 102 3.72 2.86 15.52
N THR A 103 3.61 3.03 16.83
CA THR A 103 2.56 2.37 17.63
C THR A 103 1.16 2.92 17.34
N SER A 104 1.04 4.21 17.02
CA SER A 104 -0.24 4.85 16.65
C SER A 104 -0.92 4.13 15.48
N ARG A 105 -0.13 3.76 14.48
CA ARG A 105 -0.55 3.02 13.27
C ARG A 105 -1.07 1.64 13.57
N ASN A 106 -0.43 0.93 14.50
CA ASN A 106 -0.83 -0.43 14.87
C ASN A 106 -2.20 -0.50 15.58
N ALA A 107 -2.67 0.61 16.16
CA ALA A 107 -4.00 0.68 16.77
C ALA A 107 -5.13 0.87 15.75
N GLU A 108 -4.83 1.32 14.53
CA GLU A 108 -5.82 1.52 13.45
C GLU A 108 -6.48 0.21 13.00
N HIS A 109 -5.79 -0.93 13.21
CA HIS A 109 -6.31 -2.29 12.99
C HIS A 109 -7.66 -2.54 13.63
N LEU A 110 -7.89 -1.96 14.81
CA LEU A 110 -9.16 -2.07 15.54
C LEU A 110 -10.36 -1.56 14.71
N GLY A 111 -10.12 -0.65 13.76
CA GLY A 111 -11.14 -0.12 12.88
C GLY A 111 -11.52 -1.06 11.74
N ILE A 112 -10.58 -1.88 11.25
CA ILE A 112 -10.84 -2.82 10.14
C ILE A 112 -11.12 -4.24 10.60
N ASP A 113 -10.74 -4.62 11.83
CA ASP A 113 -10.98 -5.95 12.40
C ASP A 113 -12.43 -6.45 12.26
N PRO A 114 -13.49 -5.63 12.45
CA PRO A 114 -14.87 -6.08 12.24
C PRO A 114 -15.18 -6.49 10.78
N LEU A 115 -14.49 -5.90 9.80
CA LEU A 115 -14.65 -6.20 8.38
C LEU A 115 -13.96 -7.52 7.99
N LEU A 116 -13.00 -7.95 8.80
CA LEU A 116 -12.16 -9.13 8.59
C LEU A 116 -12.61 -10.33 9.42
N ALA A 117 -13.73 -10.21 10.17
CA ALA A 117 -14.19 -11.20 11.13
C ALA A 117 -14.52 -12.58 10.51
N GLU A 118 -14.85 -12.60 9.21
CA GLU A 118 -15.17 -13.83 8.46
C GLU A 118 -13.93 -14.51 7.85
N ILE A 119 -12.73 -13.94 7.99
CA ILE A 119 -11.49 -14.59 7.55
C ILE A 119 -11.19 -15.74 8.50
N ASP A 120 -10.92 -16.91 7.94
CA ASP A 120 -10.54 -18.08 8.71
C ASP A 120 -9.27 -17.79 9.54
N ARG A 121 -9.27 -18.25 10.79
CA ARG A 121 -8.12 -18.04 11.70
C ARG A 121 -6.80 -18.57 11.14
N GLY A 122 -6.86 -19.58 10.28
CA GLY A 122 -5.69 -20.13 9.59
C GLY A 122 -5.12 -19.17 8.55
N ASP A 123 -5.95 -18.30 7.97
CA ASP A 123 -5.60 -17.41 6.87
C ASP A 123 -5.34 -15.97 7.32
N TYR A 124 -5.62 -15.67 8.59
CA TYR A 124 -5.26 -14.42 9.26
C TYR A 124 -3.88 -14.54 9.91
N ILE A 125 -2.86 -13.93 9.30
CA ILE A 125 -1.46 -13.94 9.76
C ILE A 125 -1.16 -12.63 10.49
N ARG A 126 -0.64 -12.73 11.72
CA ARG A 126 -0.19 -11.55 12.48
C ARG A 126 1.32 -11.44 12.41
N MET A 127 1.81 -10.30 11.94
CA MET A 127 3.24 -10.00 11.97
C MET A 127 3.75 -9.89 13.42
N PRO A 128 4.93 -10.45 13.75
CA PRO A 128 5.57 -10.27 15.04
C PRO A 128 5.85 -8.79 15.33
N LYS A 129 5.86 -8.41 16.61
CA LYS A 129 6.02 -7.01 17.03
C LYS A 129 7.44 -6.46 16.86
N ASP A 130 8.42 -7.34 16.71
CA ASP A 130 9.86 -7.05 16.65
C ASP A 130 10.40 -6.92 15.22
N VAL A 131 9.58 -7.23 14.20
CA VAL A 131 9.87 -6.95 12.78
C VAL A 131 8.83 -5.99 12.23
N PHE A 132 9.14 -5.23 11.18
CA PHE A 132 8.18 -4.28 10.61
C PHE A 132 8.21 -4.32 9.08
N LEU A 133 7.02 -4.28 8.51
CA LEU A 133 6.75 -4.18 7.08
C LEU A 133 5.31 -3.69 6.93
N GLU A 134 5.10 -2.63 6.17
CA GLU A 134 3.78 -2.01 5.92
C GLU A 134 3.28 -2.39 4.52
N GLY A 135 1.96 -2.45 4.32
CA GLY A 135 1.39 -2.97 3.07
C GLY A 135 1.59 -2.05 1.84
N GLY A 136 1.92 -0.77 2.02
CA GLY A 136 2.35 0.10 0.92
C GLY A 136 3.69 -0.32 0.29
N ASP A 137 4.45 -1.18 0.97
CA ASP A 137 5.67 -1.81 0.46
C ASP A 137 5.43 -3.22 -0.10
N VAL A 138 4.18 -3.68 -0.21
CA VAL A 138 3.84 -5.03 -0.66
C VAL A 138 3.02 -4.97 -1.93
N MET A 139 3.56 -5.54 -3.01
CA MET A 139 2.94 -5.46 -4.32
C MET A 139 2.95 -6.82 -5.02
N PRO A 140 1.83 -7.57 -4.92
CA PRO A 140 1.68 -8.85 -5.59
C PRO A 140 1.60 -8.71 -7.12
N ALA A 141 2.19 -9.66 -7.83
CA ALA A 141 2.02 -9.91 -9.26
C ALA A 141 2.00 -11.44 -9.50
N PRO A 142 1.43 -11.97 -10.59
CA PRO A 142 1.07 -13.40 -10.68
C PRO A 142 2.15 -14.40 -10.23
N ASP A 143 3.41 -14.22 -10.65
CA ASP A 143 4.53 -15.11 -10.26
C ASP A 143 5.54 -14.43 -9.32
N ARG A 144 5.31 -13.17 -8.96
CA ARG A 144 6.29 -12.31 -8.28
C ARG A 144 5.67 -11.58 -7.10
N LEU A 145 6.48 -11.31 -6.09
CA LEU A 145 6.13 -10.39 -5.02
C LEU A 145 7.19 -9.31 -4.95
N PHE A 146 6.79 -8.08 -5.29
CA PHE A 146 7.65 -6.91 -5.17
C PHE A 146 7.54 -6.37 -3.75
N LEU A 147 8.69 -6.18 -3.10
CA LEU A 147 8.79 -5.77 -1.71
C LEU A 147 9.69 -4.54 -1.55
N GLY A 148 9.14 -3.47 -0.98
CA GLY A 148 9.86 -2.24 -0.69
C GLY A 148 10.84 -2.42 0.47
N LEU A 149 12.08 -1.98 0.29
CA LEU A 149 13.07 -1.86 1.36
C LEU A 149 13.39 -0.39 1.58
N GLY A 150 12.96 0.17 2.71
CA GLY A 150 13.02 1.61 2.92
C GLY A 150 12.66 2.04 4.34
N ALA A 151 12.05 3.22 4.47
CA ALA A 151 11.76 3.83 5.77
C ALA A 151 10.71 3.08 6.59
N ARG A 152 9.78 2.39 5.90
CA ARG A 152 8.58 1.76 6.47
C ARG A 152 8.59 0.23 6.45
N SER A 153 9.57 -0.40 5.79
CA SER A 153 9.75 -1.85 5.78
C SER A 153 11.21 -2.26 5.87
N SER A 154 11.48 -3.26 6.71
CA SER A 154 12.83 -3.74 7.03
C SER A 154 13.19 -5.02 6.27
N ARG A 155 14.49 -5.33 6.20
CA ARG A 155 14.99 -6.61 5.65
C ARG A 155 14.39 -7.80 6.40
N GLU A 156 14.35 -7.72 7.72
CA GLU A 156 13.82 -8.75 8.60
C GLU A 156 12.30 -8.95 8.39
N GLY A 157 11.55 -7.87 8.15
CA GLY A 157 10.13 -7.96 7.81
C GLY A 157 9.89 -8.65 6.47
N ILE A 158 10.73 -8.37 5.47
CA ILE A 158 10.71 -9.03 4.16
C ILE A 158 11.04 -10.52 4.28
N GLU A 159 12.11 -10.86 5.01
CA GLU A 159 12.53 -12.25 5.23
C GLU A 159 11.45 -13.04 5.97
N TRP A 160 10.84 -12.44 7.00
CA TRP A 160 9.71 -13.03 7.71
C TRP A 160 8.53 -13.33 6.78
N LEU A 161 8.16 -12.38 5.90
CA LEU A 161 7.08 -12.59 4.95
C LEU A 161 7.39 -13.74 3.98
N ALA A 162 8.61 -13.77 3.42
CA ALA A 162 9.05 -14.84 2.54
C ALA A 162 9.01 -16.21 3.22
N ASP A 163 9.43 -16.29 4.48
CA ASP A 163 9.38 -17.51 5.28
C ASP A 163 7.95 -18.01 5.49
N VAL A 164 7.01 -17.11 5.82
CA VAL A 164 5.60 -17.46 5.96
C VAL A 164 5.02 -17.99 4.65
N LEU A 165 5.29 -17.33 3.52
CA LEU A 165 4.80 -17.80 2.21
C LEU A 165 5.32 -19.19 1.88
N ARG A 166 6.63 -19.43 2.10
CA ARG A 166 7.27 -20.74 1.93
C ARG A 166 6.65 -21.81 2.82
N GLU A 167 6.39 -21.51 4.09
CA GLU A 167 5.72 -22.44 5.02
C GLU A 167 4.28 -22.78 4.60
N ARG A 168 3.61 -21.84 3.93
CA ARG A 168 2.27 -22.01 3.38
C ARG A 168 2.25 -22.65 2.00
N GLY A 169 3.41 -22.95 1.41
CA GLY A 169 3.52 -23.51 0.07
C GLY A 169 3.10 -22.55 -1.04
N ILE A 170 3.20 -21.24 -0.78
CA ILE A 170 2.95 -20.19 -1.77
C ILE A 170 4.29 -19.88 -2.45
N GLU A 171 4.38 -20.19 -3.74
CA GLU A 171 5.57 -19.94 -4.55
C GLU A 171 5.44 -18.61 -5.27
N ARG A 172 6.25 -17.63 -4.86
CA ARG A 172 6.41 -16.32 -5.51
C ARG A 172 7.90 -15.99 -5.60
N GLU A 173 8.36 -15.49 -6.74
CA GLU A 173 9.70 -14.91 -6.85
C GLU A 173 9.73 -13.59 -6.07
N ILE A 174 10.54 -13.52 -5.02
CA ILE A 174 10.69 -12.30 -4.22
C ILE A 174 11.64 -11.34 -4.91
N VAL A 175 11.15 -10.14 -5.22
CA VAL A 175 11.94 -9.05 -5.79
C VAL A 175 11.92 -7.88 -4.80
N ILE A 176 13.05 -7.63 -4.15
CA ILE A 176 13.22 -6.50 -3.25
C ILE A 176 13.63 -5.26 -4.05
N ILE A 177 12.94 -4.16 -3.79
CA ILE A 177 13.18 -2.87 -4.41
C ILE A 177 13.59 -1.89 -3.31
N PRO A 178 14.89 -1.60 -3.13
CA PRO A 178 15.31 -0.55 -2.22
C PRO A 178 14.92 0.82 -2.79
N HIS A 179 14.33 1.69 -1.97
CA HIS A 179 13.86 3.01 -2.38
C HIS A 179 14.11 4.08 -1.30
N ASP A 180 14.02 5.35 -1.71
CA ASP A 180 14.22 6.51 -0.83
C ASP A 180 12.94 7.31 -0.52
N VAL A 181 11.78 6.81 -0.96
CA VAL A 181 10.44 7.36 -0.70
C VAL A 181 9.76 6.67 0.49
N LEU A 182 8.57 7.14 0.89
CA LEU A 182 7.87 6.63 2.07
C LEU A 182 7.57 5.12 1.98
N HIS A 183 6.97 4.71 0.88
CA HIS A 183 6.58 3.34 0.56
C HIS A 183 6.83 3.04 -0.92
N LEU A 184 6.90 1.76 -1.28
CA LEU A 184 7.12 1.30 -2.65
C LEU A 184 6.07 1.83 -3.63
N ASP A 185 4.79 1.82 -3.25
CA ASP A 185 3.69 2.32 -4.08
C ASP A 185 3.80 3.81 -4.46
N CYS A 186 4.67 4.56 -3.77
CA CYS A 186 5.01 5.94 -4.07
C CYS A 186 6.06 6.08 -5.18
N CYS A 187 6.68 4.99 -5.66
CA CYS A 187 7.65 5.05 -6.76
C CYS A 187 7.61 3.87 -7.75
N TRP A 188 6.90 2.79 -7.45
CA TRP A 188 6.74 1.62 -8.30
C TRP A 188 5.33 1.07 -8.14
N ASN A 189 4.62 0.86 -9.25
CA ASN A 189 3.29 0.24 -9.23
C ASN A 189 3.06 -0.67 -10.44
N VAL A 190 2.64 -1.91 -10.21
CA VAL A 190 2.30 -2.87 -11.27
C VAL A 190 0.85 -2.67 -11.65
N ILE A 191 0.61 -2.09 -12.83
CA ILE A 191 -0.73 -1.69 -13.29
C ILE A 191 -1.30 -2.57 -14.40
N GLY A 192 -0.56 -3.59 -14.82
CA GLY A 192 -0.98 -4.61 -15.77
C GLY A 192 -0.03 -5.80 -15.77
N PRO A 193 -0.32 -6.85 -16.55
CA PRO A 193 0.48 -8.08 -16.58
C PRO A 193 1.97 -7.83 -16.86
N ASP A 194 2.26 -6.95 -17.81
CA ASP A 194 3.61 -6.58 -18.23
C ASP A 194 3.80 -5.05 -18.24
N LEU A 195 3.00 -4.31 -17.46
CA LEU A 195 3.04 -2.83 -17.41
C LEU A 195 3.19 -2.32 -15.98
N ALA A 196 4.16 -1.44 -15.77
CA ALA A 196 4.41 -0.78 -14.49
C ALA A 196 4.57 0.74 -14.63
N MET A 197 4.25 1.47 -13.57
CA MET A 197 4.65 2.86 -13.38
C MET A 197 5.92 2.89 -12.54
N TRP A 198 6.93 3.64 -12.94
CA TRP A 198 8.21 3.63 -12.24
C TRP A 198 8.91 4.98 -12.24
N CYS A 199 9.23 5.44 -11.02
CA CYS A 199 10.23 6.46 -10.80
C CYS A 199 11.60 5.81 -10.56
N GLU A 200 12.35 5.57 -11.64
CA GLU A 200 13.69 4.96 -11.58
C GLU A 200 14.61 5.71 -10.63
N ALA A 201 14.54 7.06 -10.64
CA ALA A 201 15.35 7.91 -9.79
C ALA A 201 15.12 7.67 -8.28
N ALA A 202 13.99 7.09 -7.87
CA ALA A 202 13.61 6.79 -6.49
C ALA A 202 14.02 5.41 -6.00
N THR A 203 14.58 4.59 -6.88
CA THR A 203 14.92 3.19 -6.59
C THR A 203 16.40 2.91 -6.79
N SER A 204 16.94 1.97 -6.02
CA SER A 204 18.21 1.31 -6.31
C SER A 204 17.98 0.03 -7.13
N PRO A 205 19.03 -0.60 -7.68
CA PRO A 205 18.87 -1.86 -8.41
C PRO A 205 18.09 -2.90 -7.61
N PHE A 206 17.15 -3.57 -8.27
CA PHE A 206 16.31 -4.58 -7.65
C PHE A 206 17.16 -5.80 -7.30
N ILE A 207 16.83 -6.48 -6.20
CA ILE A 207 17.60 -7.61 -5.68
C ILE A 207 16.70 -8.75 -5.22
N ASN A 208 17.21 -9.99 -5.20
CA ASN A 208 16.55 -11.12 -4.55
C ASN A 208 16.87 -11.18 -3.05
N LEU A 209 16.38 -12.22 -2.35
CA LEU A 209 16.63 -12.43 -0.93
C LEU A 209 18.12 -12.59 -0.61
N GLU A 210 18.91 -13.13 -1.54
CA GLU A 210 20.35 -13.30 -1.44
C GLU A 210 21.13 -11.99 -1.71
N GLY A 211 20.44 -10.92 -2.10
CA GLY A 211 21.04 -9.62 -2.42
C GLY A 211 21.66 -9.54 -3.82
N GLU A 212 21.42 -10.55 -4.67
CA GLU A 212 21.85 -10.57 -6.06
C GLU A 212 20.91 -9.71 -6.91
N ARG A 213 21.45 -9.04 -7.93
CA ARG A 213 20.66 -8.16 -8.79
C ARG A 213 19.65 -8.96 -9.61
N VAL A 214 18.42 -8.47 -9.62
CA VAL A 214 17.31 -9.00 -10.42
C VAL A 214 16.96 -7.97 -11.49
N SER A 215 16.65 -8.45 -12.69
CA SER A 215 16.06 -7.64 -13.75
C SER A 215 14.61 -8.03 -13.93
N VAL A 216 13.75 -7.03 -14.14
CA VAL A 216 12.33 -7.22 -14.41
C VAL A 216 12.06 -6.82 -15.85
N ASP A 217 11.17 -7.55 -16.50
CA ASP A 217 10.77 -7.31 -17.90
C ASP A 217 9.36 -6.75 -17.88
N PHE A 218 9.27 -5.42 -17.72
CA PHE A 218 8.03 -4.67 -17.74
C PHE A 218 8.16 -3.56 -18.78
N GLU A 219 7.09 -3.30 -19.52
CA GLU A 219 6.88 -1.99 -20.11
C GLU A 219 6.69 -0.98 -18.98
N VAL A 220 7.30 0.19 -19.12
CA VAL A 220 7.36 1.18 -18.04
C VAL A 220 6.76 2.51 -18.51
N ILE A 221 5.74 2.96 -17.80
CA ILE A 221 5.35 4.37 -17.75
C ILE A 221 6.35 5.07 -16.83
N SER A 222 7.22 5.87 -17.44
CA SER A 222 8.25 6.60 -16.69
C SER A 222 7.62 7.73 -15.88
N VAL A 223 8.00 7.81 -14.61
CA VAL A 223 7.56 8.85 -13.67
C VAL A 223 8.79 9.60 -13.17
N ASP A 224 8.80 10.92 -13.30
CA ASP A 224 9.89 11.75 -12.78
C ASP A 224 9.71 12.05 -11.28
N ARG A 225 10.65 12.79 -10.68
CA ARG A 225 10.60 13.09 -9.24
C ARG A 225 9.50 14.07 -8.85
N VAL A 226 9.06 14.94 -9.75
CA VAL A 226 7.96 15.90 -9.51
C VAL A 226 6.65 15.12 -9.48
N GLU A 227 6.42 14.27 -10.48
CA GLU A 227 5.27 13.39 -10.59
C GLU A 227 5.22 12.39 -9.42
N GLN A 228 6.36 11.78 -9.09
CA GLN A 228 6.52 10.89 -7.93
C GLN A 228 6.14 11.58 -6.63
N ALA A 229 6.62 12.80 -6.39
CA ALA A 229 6.31 13.55 -5.17
C ALA A 229 4.84 13.99 -5.10
N ALA A 230 4.17 14.07 -6.26
CA ALA A 230 2.73 14.26 -6.36
C ALA A 230 1.93 12.95 -6.22
N LEU A 231 2.57 11.81 -5.93
CA LEU A 231 1.97 10.48 -5.81
C LEU A 231 1.42 9.92 -7.14
N ALA A 232 2.03 10.26 -8.28
CA ALA A 232 1.56 9.79 -9.59
C ALA A 232 1.57 8.25 -9.75
N THR A 233 2.47 7.53 -9.07
CA THR A 233 2.48 6.05 -9.09
C THR A 233 1.43 5.42 -8.17
N ASN A 234 0.89 6.18 -7.19
CA ASN A 234 -0.04 5.67 -6.18
C ASN A 234 -1.46 5.63 -6.76
N VAL A 235 -1.66 4.73 -7.71
CA VAL A 235 -2.93 4.52 -8.41
C VAL A 235 -3.58 3.22 -7.96
N LEU A 236 -4.90 3.15 -8.10
CA LEU A 236 -5.68 1.94 -7.86
C LEU A 236 -6.26 1.45 -9.19
N VAL A 237 -5.76 0.30 -9.67
CA VAL A 237 -6.40 -0.40 -10.79
C VAL A 237 -7.69 -1.04 -10.29
N THR A 238 -8.79 -0.75 -10.96
CA THR A 238 -10.13 -1.24 -10.60
C THR A 238 -10.64 -2.29 -11.58
N GLY A 239 -9.97 -2.43 -12.72
CA GLY A 239 -10.20 -3.46 -13.72
C GLY A 239 -9.50 -3.11 -15.02
N PRO A 240 -9.72 -3.91 -16.09
CA PRO A 240 -9.08 -3.69 -17.37
C PRO A 240 -9.32 -2.26 -17.87
N ASN A 241 -8.22 -1.52 -18.06
CA ASN A 241 -8.21 -0.13 -18.50
C ASN A 241 -8.99 0.86 -17.61
N HIS A 242 -9.21 0.54 -16.33
CA HIS A 242 -9.85 1.44 -15.37
C HIS A 242 -8.94 1.66 -14.17
N ILE A 243 -8.35 2.85 -14.11
CA ILE A 243 -7.41 3.24 -13.06
C ILE A 243 -7.97 4.48 -12.37
N LEU A 244 -8.01 4.45 -11.04
CA LEU A 244 -8.21 5.64 -10.23
C LEU A 244 -6.84 6.23 -9.92
N ALA A 245 -6.63 7.46 -10.39
CA ALA A 245 -5.41 8.22 -10.20
C ALA A 245 -5.73 9.57 -9.57
N ARG A 246 -4.73 10.19 -8.96
CA ARG A 246 -4.86 11.52 -8.36
C ARG A 246 -5.08 12.59 -9.43
N ASP A 247 -6.02 13.49 -9.17
CA ASP A 247 -6.24 14.71 -9.97
C ASP A 247 -5.32 15.82 -9.45
N ASP A 248 -4.09 15.86 -9.96
CA ASP A 248 -3.08 16.86 -9.64
C ASP A 248 -2.40 17.34 -10.93
N PRO A 249 -2.13 18.65 -11.11
CA PRO A 249 -1.47 19.16 -12.30
C PRO A 249 -0.12 18.49 -12.62
N ALA A 250 0.61 18.02 -11.61
CA ALA A 250 1.84 17.27 -11.83
C ALA A 250 1.58 15.88 -12.42
N CYS A 251 0.44 15.25 -12.12
CA CYS A 251 0.08 13.92 -12.63
C CYS A 251 -0.62 13.97 -14.00
N GLU A 252 -1.11 15.14 -14.42
CA GLU A 252 -1.88 15.33 -15.64
C GLU A 252 -1.23 14.77 -16.92
N PRO A 253 0.12 14.87 -17.13
CA PRO A 253 0.77 14.27 -18.30
C PRO A 253 0.75 12.74 -18.33
N ILE A 254 0.83 12.09 -17.16
CA ILE A 254 0.83 10.62 -17.05
C ILE A 254 -0.60 10.06 -17.07
N ASN A 255 -1.58 10.85 -16.66
CA ASN A 255 -2.98 10.44 -16.63
C ASN A 255 -3.65 10.41 -18.04
N GLN A 256 -2.94 10.77 -19.13
CA GLN A 256 -3.45 10.77 -20.52
C GLN A 256 -3.27 9.42 -21.22
#